data_AF-A0A8G1VXE6-F1
#
_entry.id   AF-A0A8G1VXE6-F1
#
_cell.length_a   1.000
_cell.length_b   1.000
_cell.length_c   1.000
_cell.angle_alpha   90.00
_cell.angle_beta   90.00
_cell.angle_gamma   90.00
#
_symmetry.space_group_name_H-M   'P 1'
#
loop_
_entity.id
_entity.type
_entity.pdbx_description
1 polymer ?
#
loop_
_entity_poly.entity_id
_entity_poly.type
_entity_poly.pdbx_seq_one_letter_code
_entity_poly.pdbx_strand_id
1 'polypeptide(L)'
;MTASPCGPLRLLLHRTWTLLVICCILLVILLLVVMGDEALTISHRHPTVNPDRTLALVVAKSRREDTSWAYRVMPHWRPYIYTSDQEPGFADLPANKGRESMAYLTHIIDNYDHLADISVFMHGGDSQWHNDVRDLDSPSLLRSLNLRTVERLGYANLRCHHRPGCPVAVRPFDPDMASDHNIVYRNFTSIYVDLFRVPVDQIPPEIGGVCCGQFAVSRERIRGRPKEDYMRMRDWAITTELDNFAVGSVFEMLWHIVFLEAPVACPDTQQCYCELYDLCNEEPDNS
;
A
#
# COMPACT_ATOMS: atom_id res chain seq x y z
N MET A 1 84.47 17.45 5.90
CA MET A 1 83.12 17.99 5.63
C MET A 1 82.72 17.57 4.23
N THR A 2 81.93 16.50 4.10
CA THR A 2 81.41 16.02 2.81
C THR A 2 79.89 16.03 2.92
N ALA A 3 79.25 17.00 2.26
CA ALA A 3 77.80 17.13 2.21
C ALA A 3 77.26 16.38 0.98
N SER A 4 76.38 15.41 1.21
CA SER A 4 75.66 14.67 0.17
C SER A 4 74.51 15.52 -0.41
N PRO A 5 74.31 15.59 -1.74
CA PRO A 5 73.11 16.18 -2.33
C PRO A 5 72.14 15.06 -2.70
N CYS A 6 71.21 14.70 -1.80
CA CYS A 6 70.16 13.72 -2.13
C CYS A 6 68.84 14.05 -1.42
N GLY A 7 68.35 15.28 -1.59
CA GLY A 7 67.10 15.78 -1.02
C GLY A 7 65.90 15.86 -1.99
N PRO A 8 66.04 16.47 -3.20
CA PRO A 8 64.86 16.83 -4.00
C PRO A 8 64.28 15.65 -4.79
N LEU A 9 65.11 14.70 -5.25
CA LEU A 9 64.66 13.58 -6.07
C LEU A 9 63.83 12.56 -5.28
N ARG A 10 64.19 12.31 -4.01
CA ARG A 10 63.45 11.40 -3.11
C ARG A 10 62.07 11.94 -2.73
N LEU A 11 61.93 13.26 -2.56
CA LEU A 11 60.64 13.89 -2.26
C LEU A 11 59.68 13.87 -3.46
N LEU A 12 60.20 14.09 -4.67
CA LEU A 12 59.42 13.97 -5.91
C LEU A 12 58.96 12.53 -6.15
N LEU A 13 59.87 11.56 -6.00
CA LEU A 13 59.54 10.13 -6.09
C LEU A 13 58.50 9.70 -5.05
N HIS A 14 58.60 10.20 -3.81
CA HIS A 14 57.64 9.89 -2.76
C HIS A 14 56.25 10.47 -3.06
N ARG A 15 56.16 11.71 -3.55
CA ARG A 15 54.91 12.37 -3.96
C ARG A 15 54.24 11.69 -5.15
N THR A 16 55.02 11.28 -6.16
CA THR A 16 54.48 10.52 -7.30
C THR A 16 53.95 9.15 -6.87
N TRP A 17 54.62 8.51 -5.90
CA TRP A 17 54.20 7.22 -5.38
C TRP A 17 52.92 7.33 -4.53
N THR A 18 52.78 8.39 -3.73
CA THR A 18 51.54 8.65 -2.98
C THR A 18 50.36 8.92 -3.90
N LEU A 19 50.56 9.71 -4.97
CA LEU A 19 49.52 9.98 -5.97
C LEU A 19 49.08 8.71 -6.70
N LEU A 20 50.02 7.83 -7.06
CA LEU A 20 49.71 6.54 -7.68
C LEU A 20 48.90 5.64 -6.75
N VAL A 21 49.27 5.56 -5.46
CA VAL A 21 48.53 4.76 -4.46
C VAL A 21 47.11 5.30 -4.28
N ILE A 22 46.93 6.63 -4.20
CA ILE A 22 45.60 7.26 -4.09
C ILE A 22 44.77 6.97 -5.34
N CYS A 23 45.35 7.09 -6.54
CA CYS A 23 44.66 6.75 -7.79
C CYS A 23 44.22 5.30 -7.82
N CYS A 24 45.08 4.36 -7.42
CA CYS A 24 44.73 2.94 -7.35
C CYS A 24 43.59 2.67 -6.35
N ILE A 25 43.61 3.32 -5.18
CA ILE A 25 42.52 3.18 -4.20
C ILE A 25 41.20 3.73 -4.75
N LEU A 26 41.21 4.91 -5.38
CA LEU A 26 40.02 5.49 -6.00
C LEU A 26 39.49 4.61 -7.13
N LEU A 27 40.37 3.99 -7.92
CA LEU A 27 39.98 3.10 -9.01
C LEU A 27 39.41 1.77 -8.49
N VAL A 28 39.94 1.24 -7.37
CA VAL A 28 39.35 0.09 -6.68
C VAL A 28 38.00 0.43 -6.06
N ILE A 29 37.85 1.60 -5.43
CA ILE A 29 36.55 2.05 -4.91
C ILE A 29 35.55 2.22 -6.05
N LEU A 30 35.95 2.83 -7.17
CA LEU A 30 35.11 2.96 -8.35
C LEU A 30 34.72 1.59 -8.91
N LEU A 31 35.65 0.64 -8.99
CA LEU A 31 35.36 -0.73 -9.41
C LEU A 31 34.43 -1.45 -8.43
N LEU A 32 34.58 -1.25 -7.13
CA LEU A 32 33.69 -1.82 -6.11
C LEU A 32 32.29 -1.17 -6.15
N VAL A 33 32.18 0.11 -6.50
CA VAL A 33 30.90 0.79 -6.71
C VAL A 33 30.23 0.29 -7.99
N VAL A 34 30.99 0.19 -9.10
CA VAL A 34 30.49 -0.30 -10.40
C VAL A 34 30.14 -1.80 -10.34
N MET A 35 30.93 -2.61 -9.65
CA MET A 35 30.65 -4.04 -9.45
C MET A 35 29.64 -4.32 -8.32
N GLY A 36 29.51 -3.40 -7.36
CA GLY A 36 28.46 -3.44 -6.33
C GLY A 36 27.07 -3.22 -6.92
N ASP A 37 26.98 -2.46 -8.02
CA ASP A 37 25.76 -2.31 -8.82
C ASP A 37 25.40 -3.60 -9.59
N GLU A 38 26.38 -4.35 -10.08
CA GLU A 38 26.13 -5.63 -10.77
C GLU A 38 25.84 -6.81 -9.82
N ALA A 39 26.31 -6.77 -8.57
CA ALA A 39 26.04 -7.84 -7.60
C ALA A 39 24.63 -7.81 -6.99
N LEU A 40 23.82 -6.78 -7.28
CA LEU A 40 22.42 -6.65 -6.89
C LEU A 40 21.44 -6.86 -8.05
N THR A 41 21.88 -7.45 -9.17
CA THR A 41 20.94 -8.07 -10.11
C THR A 41 20.43 -9.37 -9.49
N ILE A 42 19.55 -9.23 -8.49
CA ILE A 42 18.49 -10.20 -8.25
C ILE A 42 17.88 -10.44 -9.64
N SER A 43 17.80 -11.71 -10.03
CA SER A 43 17.07 -12.14 -11.22
C SER A 43 15.59 -11.84 -11.00
N HIS A 44 15.23 -10.56 -11.06
CA HIS A 44 13.85 -10.14 -11.27
C HIS A 44 13.54 -10.62 -12.68
N ARG A 45 12.83 -11.76 -12.76
CA ARG A 45 11.96 -11.98 -13.90
C ARG A 45 11.01 -10.80 -13.89
N HIS A 46 11.34 -9.73 -14.60
CA HIS A 46 10.40 -8.67 -14.90
C HIS A 46 9.14 -9.38 -15.40
N PRO A 47 8.01 -9.29 -14.69
CA PRO A 47 6.76 -9.70 -15.26
C PRO A 47 6.67 -8.95 -16.58
N THR A 48 6.43 -9.66 -17.68
CA THR A 48 6.05 -9.02 -18.94
C THR A 48 4.74 -8.30 -18.65
N VAL A 49 4.84 -7.05 -18.18
CA VAL A 49 3.73 -6.14 -18.06
C VAL A 49 3.22 -6.02 -19.48
N ASN A 50 1.98 -6.46 -19.70
CA ASN A 50 1.32 -6.18 -20.96
C ASN A 50 1.35 -4.64 -21.13
N PRO A 51 2.02 -4.09 -22.16
CA PRO A 51 2.18 -2.64 -22.31
C PRO A 51 0.84 -1.90 -22.41
N ASP A 52 -0.25 -2.62 -22.70
CA ASP A 52 -1.60 -2.06 -22.76
C ASP A 52 -2.33 -2.04 -21.40
N ARG A 53 -1.72 -2.59 -20.34
CA ARG A 53 -2.34 -2.63 -19.01
C ARG A 53 -2.35 -1.25 -18.37
N THR A 54 -3.53 -0.79 -18.03
CA THR A 54 -3.78 0.46 -17.30
C THR A 54 -3.69 0.22 -15.80
N LEU A 55 -2.87 1.02 -15.10
CA LEU A 55 -2.71 0.95 -13.65
C LEU A 55 -3.05 2.30 -13.01
N ALA A 56 -3.92 2.29 -12.00
CA ALA A 56 -4.29 3.48 -11.24
C ALA A 56 -3.71 3.42 -9.82
N LEU A 57 -3.07 4.51 -9.39
CA LEU A 57 -2.67 4.73 -8.00
C LEU A 57 -3.62 5.76 -7.39
N VAL A 58 -4.49 5.33 -6.50
CA VAL A 58 -5.50 6.16 -5.83
C VAL A 58 -4.98 6.52 -4.45
N VAL A 59 -4.72 7.81 -4.22
CA VAL A 59 -4.11 8.29 -2.98
C VAL A 59 -5.08 9.19 -2.24
N ALA A 60 -5.36 8.85 -0.98
CA ALA A 60 -6.08 9.72 -0.06
C ALA A 60 -5.07 10.51 0.78
N LYS A 61 -5.15 11.84 0.75
CA LYS A 61 -4.25 12.72 1.52
C LYS A 61 -4.98 13.77 2.34
N SER A 62 -4.32 14.19 3.40
CA SER A 62 -4.52 15.49 4.05
C SER A 62 -3.48 16.51 3.57
N ARG A 63 -3.71 17.78 3.84
CA ARG A 63 -2.80 18.90 3.49
C ARG A 63 -1.40 18.75 4.07
N ARG A 64 -1.23 17.98 5.14
CA ARG A 64 0.08 17.79 5.81
C ARG A 64 0.94 16.72 5.13
N GLU A 65 0.36 15.89 4.27
CA GLU A 65 1.07 14.79 3.62
C GLU A 65 1.62 15.23 2.26
N ASP A 66 2.90 14.91 2.01
CA ASP A 66 3.51 15.10 0.69
C ASP A 66 3.24 13.87 -0.18
N THR A 67 2.44 14.05 -1.23
CA THR A 67 2.14 13.02 -2.24
C THR A 67 2.97 13.17 -3.51
N SER A 68 4.02 14.00 -3.53
CA SER A 68 4.91 14.19 -4.68
C SER A 68 5.53 12.86 -5.15
N TRP A 69 5.72 11.92 -4.23
CA TRP A 69 6.23 10.59 -4.52
C TRP A 69 5.37 9.79 -5.51
N ALA A 70 4.05 10.04 -5.56
CA ALA A 70 3.13 9.33 -6.43
C ALA A 70 3.44 9.58 -7.92
N TYR A 71 4.11 10.68 -8.25
CA TYR A 71 4.57 10.96 -9.61
C TYR A 71 5.88 10.22 -9.96
N ARG A 72 6.63 9.70 -8.99
CA ARG A 72 7.87 8.93 -9.21
C ARG A 72 7.64 7.51 -9.74
N VAL A 73 6.39 7.05 -9.72
CA VAL A 73 5.99 5.72 -10.24
C VAL A 73 5.35 5.80 -11.63
N MET A 74 5.25 7.00 -12.20
CA MET A 74 4.91 7.20 -13.61
C MET A 74 6.06 6.76 -14.53
N PRO A 75 5.78 6.33 -15.78
CA PRO A 75 4.45 6.25 -16.38
C PRO A 75 3.66 4.99 -16.02
N HIS A 76 4.24 4.06 -15.23
CA HIS A 76 3.62 2.77 -14.95
C HIS A 76 2.30 2.92 -14.18
N TRP A 77 2.30 3.70 -13.11
CA TRP A 77 1.10 3.99 -12.32
C TRP A 77 0.60 5.41 -12.62
N ARG A 78 -0.68 5.55 -12.97
CA ARG A 78 -1.32 6.86 -13.12
C ARG A 78 -1.88 7.31 -11.77
N PRO A 79 -1.38 8.42 -11.18
CA PRO A 79 -1.85 8.89 -9.89
C PRO A 79 -3.23 9.59 -10.00
N TYR A 80 -4.11 9.29 -9.06
CA TYR A 80 -5.37 9.96 -8.76
C TYR A 80 -5.35 10.35 -7.29
N ILE A 81 -5.14 11.64 -7.01
CA ILE A 81 -4.91 12.14 -5.66
C ILE A 81 -6.13 12.93 -5.21
N TYR A 82 -6.70 12.50 -4.08
CA TYR A 82 -7.89 13.08 -3.46
C TYR A 82 -7.53 13.68 -2.11
N THR A 83 -7.99 14.91 -1.86
CA THR A 83 -7.68 15.65 -0.64
C THR A 83 -8.92 15.87 0.21
N SER A 84 -8.80 15.66 1.52
CA SER A 84 -9.85 16.00 2.49
C SER A 84 -9.92 17.50 2.81
N ASP A 85 -8.92 18.27 2.37
CA ASP A 85 -8.72 19.67 2.73
C ASP A 85 -8.96 20.66 1.58
N GLN A 86 -9.66 20.22 0.51
CA GLN A 86 -10.03 21.03 -0.67
C GLN A 86 -8.86 21.84 -1.24
N GLU A 87 -7.71 21.21 -1.37
CA GLU A 87 -6.52 21.84 -1.93
C GLU A 87 -6.63 22.00 -3.45
N PRO A 88 -6.34 23.19 -4.02
CA PRO A 88 -6.37 23.41 -5.46
C PRO A 88 -5.46 22.44 -6.22
N GLY A 89 -5.94 21.91 -7.35
CA GLY A 89 -5.17 20.99 -8.20
C GLY A 89 -5.31 19.51 -7.85
N PHE A 90 -6.07 19.17 -6.81
CA PHE A 90 -6.43 17.80 -6.47
C PHE A 90 -7.93 17.55 -6.69
N ALA A 91 -8.32 16.27 -6.72
CA ALA A 91 -9.73 15.91 -6.87
C ALA A 91 -10.50 16.23 -5.58
N ASP A 92 -11.67 16.85 -5.74
CA ASP A 92 -12.58 17.17 -4.63
C ASP A 92 -13.28 15.93 -4.08
N LEU A 93 -13.60 15.98 -2.79
CA LEU A 93 -14.44 14.98 -2.11
C LEU A 93 -15.81 15.58 -1.80
N PRO A 94 -16.90 14.79 -1.85
CA PRO A 94 -18.23 15.28 -1.53
C PRO A 94 -18.39 15.67 -0.05
N ALA A 95 -17.56 15.11 0.84
CA ALA A 95 -17.47 15.49 2.25
C ALA A 95 -16.11 15.11 2.84
N ASN A 96 -15.64 15.84 3.86
CA ASN A 96 -14.51 15.41 4.68
C ASN A 96 -15.02 14.48 5.81
N LYS A 97 -15.32 13.22 5.45
CA LYS A 97 -15.96 12.23 6.32
C LYS A 97 -15.56 10.81 5.92
N GLY A 98 -15.24 9.93 6.86
CA GLY A 98 -14.80 8.56 6.59
C GLY A 98 -13.35 8.40 6.14
N ARG A 99 -12.47 9.37 6.46
CA ARG A 99 -11.02 9.32 6.16
C ARG A 99 -10.73 8.92 4.69
N GLU A 100 -9.85 7.95 4.44
CA GLU A 100 -9.49 7.48 3.10
C GLU A 100 -10.66 6.83 2.36
N SER A 101 -11.64 6.31 3.07
CA SER A 101 -12.77 5.60 2.46
C SER A 101 -13.58 6.50 1.53
N MET A 102 -13.67 7.80 1.84
CA MET A 102 -14.35 8.75 0.97
C MET A 102 -13.65 8.93 -0.37
N ALA A 103 -12.33 9.01 -0.36
CA ALA A 103 -11.53 9.08 -1.58
C ALA A 103 -11.67 7.81 -2.41
N TYR A 104 -11.61 6.65 -1.77
CA TYR A 104 -11.65 5.37 -2.48
C TYR A 104 -13.03 5.12 -3.10
N LEU A 105 -14.11 5.34 -2.34
CA LEU A 105 -15.47 5.22 -2.85
C LEU A 105 -15.74 6.23 -3.96
N THR A 106 -15.30 7.48 -3.81
CA THR A 106 -15.45 8.51 -4.86
C THR A 106 -14.72 8.11 -6.13
N HIS A 107 -13.47 7.64 -6.02
CA HIS A 107 -12.73 7.14 -7.17
C HIS A 107 -13.46 6.01 -7.90
N ILE A 108 -13.91 5.00 -7.15
CA ILE A 108 -14.62 3.84 -7.71
C ILE A 108 -15.89 4.29 -8.43
N ILE A 109 -16.70 5.15 -7.81
CA ILE A 109 -17.98 5.61 -8.37
C ILE A 109 -17.74 6.43 -9.64
N ASP A 110 -16.84 7.39 -9.60
CA ASP A 110 -16.63 8.34 -10.70
C ASP A 110 -15.99 7.65 -11.92
N ASN A 111 -15.21 6.59 -11.69
CA ASN A 111 -14.48 5.88 -12.73
C ASN A 111 -15.06 4.49 -13.05
N TYR A 112 -16.18 4.07 -12.45
CA TYR A 112 -16.71 2.70 -12.51
C TYR A 112 -16.74 2.10 -13.94
N ASP A 113 -17.15 2.90 -14.92
CA ASP A 113 -17.30 2.51 -16.31
C ASP A 113 -15.96 2.51 -17.08
N HIS A 114 -14.92 3.14 -16.54
CA HIS A 114 -13.60 3.35 -17.13
C HIS A 114 -12.44 2.99 -16.19
N LEU A 115 -12.66 2.12 -15.21
CA LEU A 115 -11.67 1.70 -14.22
C LEU A 115 -10.38 1.19 -14.91
N ALA A 116 -9.23 1.45 -14.29
CA ALA A 116 -7.97 0.82 -14.69
C ALA A 116 -8.04 -0.71 -14.51
N ASP A 117 -7.18 -1.46 -15.22
CA ASP A 117 -7.14 -2.93 -15.10
C ASP A 117 -6.85 -3.35 -13.66
N ILE A 118 -5.96 -2.61 -13.00
CA ILE A 118 -5.66 -2.72 -11.57
C ILE A 118 -5.66 -1.32 -10.97
N SER A 119 -6.32 -1.17 -9.82
CA SER A 119 -6.27 0.03 -9.00
C SER A 119 -5.64 -0.31 -7.65
N VAL A 120 -4.65 0.47 -7.23
CA VAL A 120 -4.06 0.41 -5.89
C VAL A 120 -4.51 1.62 -5.10
N PHE A 121 -5.02 1.39 -3.89
CA PHE A 121 -5.51 2.40 -2.98
C PHE A 121 -4.52 2.53 -1.81
N MET A 122 -4.03 3.74 -1.54
CA MET A 122 -3.01 4.00 -0.51
C MET A 122 -3.23 5.33 0.23
N HIS A 123 -2.68 5.41 1.44
CA HIS A 123 -2.59 6.65 2.20
C HIS A 123 -1.53 7.61 1.61
N GLY A 124 -1.58 8.88 2.00
CA GLY A 124 -0.80 9.97 1.39
C GLY A 124 0.70 9.93 1.66
N GLY A 125 1.12 9.55 2.87
CA GLY A 125 2.54 9.47 3.25
C GLY A 125 3.36 8.46 2.42
N ASP A 126 4.63 8.79 2.18
CA ASP A 126 5.61 7.94 1.50
C ASP A 126 6.14 6.80 2.37
N SER A 127 6.25 7.04 3.69
CA SER A 127 6.46 6.02 4.72
C SER A 127 5.15 5.81 5.48
N GLN A 128 4.69 4.56 5.50
CA GLN A 128 3.48 4.15 6.20
C GLN A 128 3.81 2.92 7.04
N TRP A 129 3.37 2.91 8.29
CA TRP A 129 3.45 1.70 9.13
C TRP A 129 2.65 0.53 8.55
N HIS A 130 1.75 0.82 7.61
CA HIS A 130 1.01 -0.15 6.82
C HIS A 130 1.87 -0.90 5.78
N ASN A 131 3.07 -0.39 5.45
CA ASN A 131 4.03 -1.04 4.54
C ASN A 131 4.94 -1.97 5.36
N ASP A 132 4.44 -3.15 5.72
CA ASP A 132 5.18 -4.14 6.50
C ASP A 132 6.18 -4.97 5.69
N VAL A 133 6.17 -4.82 4.37
CA VAL A 133 7.13 -5.47 3.47
C VAL A 133 8.47 -4.76 3.59
N ARG A 134 9.36 -5.28 4.45
CA ARG A 134 10.77 -4.83 4.58
C ARG A 134 10.94 -3.32 4.78
N ASP A 135 9.99 -2.66 5.45
CA ASP A 135 9.95 -1.19 5.63
C ASP A 135 10.06 -0.40 4.31
N LEU A 136 9.60 -0.99 3.19
CA LEU A 136 9.65 -0.35 1.88
C LEU A 136 8.82 0.94 1.88
N ASP A 137 9.38 1.99 1.26
CA ASP A 137 8.59 3.17 0.93
C ASP A 137 7.50 2.84 -0.10
N SER A 138 6.44 3.65 -0.14
CA SER A 138 5.29 3.42 -1.03
C SER A 138 5.70 3.23 -2.50
N PRO A 139 6.64 4.02 -3.08
CA PRO A 139 7.14 3.76 -4.43
C PRO A 139 7.80 2.38 -4.61
N SER A 140 8.61 1.93 -3.66
CA SER A 140 9.33 0.65 -3.79
C SER A 140 8.37 -0.53 -3.60
N LEU A 141 7.41 -0.42 -2.69
CA LEU A 141 6.32 -1.38 -2.53
C LEU A 141 5.52 -1.57 -3.84
N LEU A 142 5.16 -0.46 -4.51
CA LEU A 142 4.44 -0.50 -5.78
C LEU A 142 5.26 -1.12 -6.93
N ARG A 143 6.59 -1.01 -6.89
CA ARG A 143 7.48 -1.62 -7.89
C ARG A 143 7.68 -3.12 -7.66
N SER A 144 7.65 -3.59 -6.41
CA SER A 144 7.78 -5.00 -6.08
C SER A 144 6.47 -5.78 -6.21
N LEU A 145 5.32 -5.11 -6.22
CA LEU A 145 4.01 -5.75 -6.28
C LEU A 145 3.81 -6.62 -7.53
N ASN A 146 3.53 -7.90 -7.32
CA ASN A 146 3.26 -8.88 -8.37
C ASN A 146 1.83 -8.73 -8.91
N LEU A 147 1.70 -7.95 -9.99
CA LEU A 147 0.42 -7.64 -10.61
C LEU A 147 -0.32 -8.86 -11.18
N ARG A 148 0.37 -9.96 -11.51
CA ARG A 148 -0.29 -11.19 -11.95
C ARG A 148 -1.01 -11.87 -10.79
N THR A 149 -0.41 -11.83 -9.60
CA THR A 149 -1.05 -12.32 -8.38
C THR A 149 -2.28 -11.47 -8.06
N VAL A 150 -2.17 -10.14 -8.13
CA VAL A 150 -3.31 -9.23 -7.90
C VAL A 150 -4.47 -9.53 -8.86
N GLU A 151 -4.20 -9.74 -10.15
CA GLU A 151 -5.25 -10.10 -11.12
C GLU A 151 -5.89 -11.45 -10.83
N ARG A 152 -5.08 -12.46 -10.50
CA ARG A 152 -5.55 -13.82 -10.21
C ARG A 152 -6.43 -13.83 -8.96
N LEU A 153 -6.03 -13.12 -7.91
CA LEU A 153 -6.80 -13.02 -6.67
C LEU A 153 -8.00 -12.07 -6.82
N GLY A 154 -7.84 -11.01 -7.60
CA GLY A 154 -8.83 -9.95 -7.80
C GLY A 154 -8.82 -8.90 -6.68
N TYR A 155 -8.45 -9.28 -5.46
CA TYR A 155 -8.21 -8.38 -4.32
C TYR A 155 -6.99 -8.87 -3.54
N ALA A 156 -6.13 -7.95 -3.12
CA ALA A 156 -5.03 -8.23 -2.22
C ALA A 156 -4.80 -7.03 -1.29
N ASN A 157 -4.73 -7.26 0.01
CA ASN A 157 -4.19 -6.25 0.92
C ASN A 157 -2.68 -6.08 0.62
N LEU A 158 -2.17 -4.85 0.62
CA LEU A 158 -0.74 -4.63 0.40
C LEU A 158 0.10 -5.07 1.61
N ARG A 159 -0.55 -5.20 2.76
CA ARG A 159 0.02 -5.68 4.01
C ARG A 159 -0.14 -7.19 4.14
N CYS A 160 0.83 -7.87 4.74
CA CYS A 160 0.79 -9.31 4.97
C CYS A 160 0.62 -9.70 6.46
N HIS A 161 0.99 -8.82 7.40
CA HIS A 161 0.88 -9.04 8.84
C HIS A 161 -0.58 -9.08 9.29
N HIS A 162 -0.88 -10.05 10.15
CA HIS A 162 -2.24 -10.34 10.62
C HIS A 162 -2.79 -9.33 11.62
N ARG A 163 -1.95 -8.56 12.32
CA ARG A 163 -2.40 -7.68 13.41
C ARG A 163 -2.39 -6.21 13.01
N PRO A 164 -3.50 -5.47 13.14
CA PRO A 164 -4.80 -5.91 13.62
C PRO A 164 -5.64 -6.60 12.52
N GLY A 165 -6.71 -7.27 12.93
CA GLY A 165 -7.80 -7.71 12.04
C GLY A 165 -7.93 -9.22 11.82
N CYS A 166 -6.80 -9.95 11.76
CA CYS A 166 -6.79 -11.40 11.60
C CYS A 166 -6.52 -12.15 12.92
N PRO A 167 -7.09 -13.37 13.10
CA PRO A 167 -8.04 -14.03 12.20
C PRO A 167 -9.48 -13.49 12.32
N VAL A 168 -9.83 -12.85 13.43
CA VAL A 168 -11.18 -12.33 13.68
C VAL A 168 -11.07 -10.94 14.31
N ALA A 169 -11.62 -9.94 13.63
CA ALA A 169 -11.72 -8.56 14.09
C ALA A 169 -13.03 -8.33 14.86
N VAL A 170 -14.13 -8.93 14.37
CA VAL A 170 -15.48 -8.67 14.85
C VAL A 170 -16.25 -9.99 14.97
N ARG A 171 -16.99 -10.14 16.07
CA ARG A 171 -18.02 -11.16 16.26
C ARG A 171 -19.37 -10.49 16.43
N PRO A 172 -20.15 -10.24 15.35
CA PRO A 172 -21.30 -9.34 15.39
C PRO A 172 -22.39 -9.68 16.43
N PHE A 173 -22.48 -10.95 16.82
CA PHE A 173 -23.48 -11.47 17.75
C PHE A 173 -22.94 -11.79 19.15
N ASP A 174 -21.69 -11.46 19.42
CA ASP A 174 -21.10 -11.63 20.74
C ASP A 174 -21.71 -10.62 21.72
N PRO A 175 -22.28 -11.05 22.87
CA PRO A 175 -22.82 -10.14 23.88
C PRO A 175 -21.80 -9.09 24.35
N ASP A 176 -20.51 -9.42 24.36
CA ASP A 176 -19.46 -8.49 24.77
C ASP A 176 -19.36 -7.32 23.77
N MET A 177 -19.52 -7.59 22.46
CA MET A 177 -19.53 -6.55 21.41
C MET A 177 -20.72 -5.60 21.56
N ALA A 178 -21.89 -6.12 21.91
CA ALA A 178 -23.09 -5.31 22.16
C ALA A 178 -22.93 -4.39 23.39
N SER A 179 -22.01 -4.70 24.30
CA SER A 179 -21.68 -3.89 25.47
C SER A 179 -20.42 -3.03 25.31
N ASP A 180 -19.77 -3.07 24.14
CA ASP A 180 -18.51 -2.37 23.90
C ASP A 180 -18.70 -0.84 23.96
N HIS A 181 -17.68 -0.15 24.47
CA HIS A 181 -17.63 1.31 24.52
C HIS A 181 -17.49 1.92 23.12
N ASN A 182 -16.84 1.22 22.20
CA ASN A 182 -16.73 1.59 20.80
C ASN A 182 -18.09 1.41 20.10
N ILE A 183 -18.63 2.54 19.64
CA ILE A 183 -19.92 2.59 18.96
C ILE A 183 -19.99 1.75 17.69
N VAL A 184 -18.86 1.51 17.00
CA VAL A 184 -18.79 0.67 15.81
C VAL A 184 -19.08 -0.78 16.17
N TYR A 185 -18.43 -1.33 17.20
CA TYR A 185 -18.67 -2.70 17.64
C TYR A 185 -20.09 -2.88 18.18
N ARG A 186 -20.54 -1.95 19.03
CA ARG A 186 -21.89 -1.98 19.60
C ARG A 186 -22.99 -1.98 18.54
N ASN A 187 -22.83 -1.21 17.48
CA ASN A 187 -23.85 -1.05 16.44
C ASN A 187 -23.55 -1.86 15.16
N PHE A 188 -22.59 -2.79 15.21
CA PHE A 188 -22.02 -3.40 14.02
C PHE A 188 -23.08 -4.10 13.14
N THR A 189 -24.04 -4.81 13.74
CA THR A 189 -25.09 -5.50 12.99
C THR A 189 -25.96 -4.54 12.18
N SER A 190 -26.37 -3.41 12.77
CA SER A 190 -27.11 -2.36 12.06
C SER A 190 -26.27 -1.75 10.94
N ILE A 191 -25.00 -1.44 11.21
CA ILE A 191 -24.08 -0.89 10.22
C ILE A 191 -23.94 -1.85 9.02
N TYR A 192 -23.79 -3.15 9.28
CA TYR A 192 -23.65 -4.16 8.23
C TYR A 192 -24.91 -4.27 7.37
N VAL A 193 -26.10 -4.27 7.99
CA VAL A 193 -27.39 -4.26 7.28
C VAL A 193 -27.51 -3.03 6.39
N ASP A 194 -27.16 -1.84 6.89
CA ASP A 194 -27.26 -0.59 6.13
C ASP A 194 -26.32 -0.57 4.92
N LEU A 195 -25.07 -1.01 5.11
CA LEU A 195 -24.05 -1.06 4.06
C LEU A 195 -24.39 -2.07 2.96
N PHE A 196 -24.77 -3.30 3.33
CA PHE A 196 -24.91 -4.40 2.39
C PHE A 196 -26.35 -4.73 2.00
N ARG A 197 -27.36 -4.12 2.65
CA ARG A 197 -28.80 -4.39 2.44
C ARG A 197 -29.15 -5.87 2.50
N VAL A 198 -28.56 -6.56 3.48
CA VAL A 198 -28.86 -7.97 3.77
C VAL A 198 -29.70 -8.08 5.03
N PRO A 199 -30.53 -9.13 5.17
CA PRO A 199 -31.17 -9.43 6.44
C PRO A 199 -30.14 -9.85 7.51
N VAL A 200 -30.53 -9.71 8.79
CA VAL A 200 -29.64 -9.97 9.94
C VAL A 200 -29.09 -11.40 9.96
N ASP A 201 -29.85 -12.38 9.49
CA ASP A 201 -29.45 -13.79 9.41
C ASP A 201 -28.38 -14.08 8.34
N GLN A 202 -28.08 -13.11 7.47
CA GLN A 202 -26.98 -13.18 6.50
C GLN A 202 -25.71 -12.48 6.96
N ILE A 203 -25.70 -11.87 8.14
CA ILE A 203 -24.49 -11.28 8.71
C ILE A 203 -23.56 -12.43 9.14
N PRO A 204 -22.28 -12.44 8.72
CA PRO A 204 -21.35 -13.48 9.13
C PRO A 204 -21.12 -13.49 10.65
N PRO A 205 -20.98 -14.67 11.28
CA PRO A 205 -20.75 -14.77 12.73
C PRO A 205 -19.37 -14.27 13.15
N GLU A 206 -18.39 -14.32 12.24
CA GLU A 206 -17.04 -13.81 12.43
C GLU A 206 -16.62 -13.06 11.17
N ILE A 207 -15.98 -11.92 11.36
CA ILE A 207 -15.40 -11.11 10.30
C ILE A 207 -13.94 -10.86 10.66
N GLY A 208 -13.05 -11.12 9.71
CA GLY A 208 -11.63 -10.89 9.87
C GLY A 208 -10.97 -10.68 8.53
N GLY A 209 -9.98 -9.81 8.50
CA GLY A 209 -9.22 -9.50 7.31
C GLY A 209 -7.97 -8.76 7.72
N VAL A 210 -6.93 -8.81 6.90
CA VAL A 210 -5.76 -7.98 7.13
C VAL A 210 -6.23 -6.52 7.14
N CYS A 211 -5.93 -5.81 8.23
CA CYS A 211 -6.44 -4.46 8.43
C CYS A 211 -6.02 -3.49 7.32
N CYS A 212 -6.83 -2.41 7.31
CA CYS A 212 -6.43 -1.04 7.04
C CYS A 212 -6.75 -0.61 5.60
N GLY A 213 -6.30 0.58 5.22
CA GLY A 213 -6.73 1.24 3.99
C GLY A 213 -5.80 1.05 2.80
N GLN A 214 -5.00 -0.01 2.71
CA GLN A 214 -4.06 -0.20 1.59
C GLN A 214 -4.21 -1.55 0.89
N PHE A 215 -4.66 -1.53 -0.36
CA PHE A 215 -4.97 -2.74 -1.11
C PHE A 215 -4.89 -2.52 -2.62
N ALA A 216 -4.74 -3.61 -3.36
CA ALA A 216 -4.79 -3.67 -4.82
C ALA A 216 -6.02 -4.46 -5.26
N VAL A 217 -6.76 -3.94 -6.24
CA VAL A 217 -8.00 -4.56 -6.72
C VAL A 217 -8.02 -4.55 -8.25
N SER A 218 -8.45 -5.66 -8.85
CA SER A 218 -8.67 -5.73 -10.29
C SER A 218 -9.98 -5.03 -10.69
N ARG A 219 -10.06 -4.55 -11.92
CA ARG A 219 -11.30 -4.00 -12.51
C ARG A 219 -12.48 -4.94 -12.31
N GLU A 220 -12.28 -6.20 -12.68
CA GLU A 220 -13.34 -7.21 -12.63
C GLU A 220 -13.82 -7.43 -11.21
N ARG A 221 -12.92 -7.36 -10.23
CA ARG A 221 -13.32 -7.51 -8.85
C ARG A 221 -14.16 -6.34 -8.33
N ILE A 222 -13.78 -5.10 -8.67
CA ILE A 222 -14.60 -3.92 -8.37
C ILE A 222 -15.97 -4.05 -9.05
N ARG A 223 -16.01 -4.46 -10.32
CA ARG A 223 -17.26 -4.62 -11.09
C ARG A 223 -18.13 -5.79 -10.65
N GLY A 224 -17.58 -6.74 -9.90
CA GLY A 224 -18.35 -7.81 -9.28
C GLY A 224 -19.43 -7.29 -8.33
N ARG A 225 -19.25 -6.08 -7.77
CA ARG A 225 -20.24 -5.37 -6.98
C ARG A 225 -20.85 -4.23 -7.81
N PRO A 226 -22.19 -4.11 -7.92
CA PRO A 226 -22.83 -3.04 -8.67
C PRO A 226 -22.42 -1.63 -8.21
N LYS A 227 -22.39 -0.67 -9.14
CA LYS A 227 -22.04 0.74 -8.88
C LYS A 227 -22.91 1.35 -7.77
N GLU A 228 -24.19 1.01 -7.76
CA GLU A 228 -25.19 1.49 -6.81
C GLU A 228 -24.88 1.07 -5.37
N ASP A 229 -24.18 -0.05 -5.17
CA ASP A 229 -23.73 -0.46 -3.85
C ASP A 229 -22.64 0.45 -3.31
N TYR A 230 -21.66 0.81 -4.14
CA TYR A 230 -20.62 1.78 -3.76
C TYR A 230 -21.22 3.15 -3.46
N MET A 231 -22.20 3.58 -4.28
CA MET A 231 -22.95 4.83 -4.02
C MET A 231 -23.65 4.78 -2.68
N ARG A 232 -24.37 3.68 -2.37
CA ARG A 232 -25.01 3.50 -1.07
C ARG A 232 -24.03 3.53 0.10
N MET A 233 -22.88 2.87 -0.03
CA MET A 233 -21.84 2.87 1.01
C MET A 233 -21.32 4.30 1.25
N ARG A 234 -21.10 5.07 0.18
CA ARG A 234 -20.69 6.47 0.28
C ARG A 234 -21.78 7.35 0.91
N ASP A 235 -23.02 7.16 0.50
CA ASP A 235 -24.17 7.89 1.04
C ASP A 235 -24.31 7.61 2.55
N TRP A 236 -24.24 6.34 2.96
CA TRP A 236 -24.20 5.96 4.37
C TRP A 236 -23.06 6.65 5.13
N ALA A 237 -21.85 6.66 4.56
CA ALA A 237 -20.69 7.29 5.17
C ALA A 237 -20.91 8.79 5.42
N ILE A 238 -21.62 9.47 4.51
CA ILE A 238 -21.94 10.89 4.60
C ILE A 238 -23.06 11.15 5.61
N THR A 239 -24.13 10.35 5.58
CA THR A 239 -25.37 10.64 6.32
C THR A 239 -25.41 10.10 7.73
N THR A 240 -24.52 9.15 8.07
CA THR A 240 -24.46 8.57 9.41
C THR A 240 -24.02 9.58 10.48
N GLU A 241 -24.55 9.41 11.69
CA GLU A 241 -24.18 10.21 12.87
C GLU A 241 -22.80 9.83 13.44
N LEU A 242 -22.23 8.69 13.03
CA LEU A 242 -20.89 8.26 13.42
C LEU A 242 -19.85 9.31 13.02
N ASP A 243 -18.82 9.55 13.84
CA ASP A 243 -17.79 10.53 13.50
C ASP A 243 -16.88 10.08 12.34
N ASN A 244 -15.97 10.97 11.92
CA ASN A 244 -15.04 10.71 10.81
C ASN A 244 -14.17 9.46 11.05
N PHE A 245 -13.73 9.23 12.29
CA PHE A 245 -12.85 8.12 12.64
C PHE A 245 -13.62 6.80 12.63
N ALA A 246 -14.80 6.76 13.26
CA ALA A 246 -15.66 5.59 13.32
C ALA A 246 -16.08 5.11 11.92
N VAL A 247 -16.44 6.02 11.02
CA VAL A 247 -16.74 5.67 9.62
C VAL A 247 -15.52 5.06 8.92
N GLY A 248 -14.33 5.66 9.07
CA GLY A 248 -13.10 5.11 8.50
C GLY A 248 -12.80 3.70 9.04
N SER A 249 -12.91 3.51 10.36
CA SER A 249 -12.70 2.20 10.99
C SER A 249 -13.67 1.12 10.48
N VAL A 250 -14.93 1.47 10.20
CA VAL A 250 -15.90 0.52 9.60
C VAL A 250 -15.39 0.01 8.25
N PHE A 251 -14.92 0.89 7.37
CA PHE A 251 -14.42 0.49 6.06
C PHE A 251 -13.07 -0.24 6.14
N GLU A 252 -12.15 0.20 7.00
CA GLU A 252 -10.88 -0.51 7.25
C GLU A 252 -11.12 -1.97 7.68
N MET A 253 -12.21 -2.26 8.42
CA MET A 253 -12.62 -3.61 8.80
C MET A 253 -13.32 -4.40 7.68
N LEU A 254 -13.84 -3.74 6.65
CA LEU A 254 -14.78 -4.32 5.69
C LEU A 254 -14.33 -4.28 4.23
N TRP A 255 -13.16 -3.72 3.92
CA TRP A 255 -12.70 -3.62 2.51
C TRP A 255 -12.72 -4.96 1.78
N HIS A 256 -12.29 -6.04 2.42
CA HIS A 256 -12.34 -7.37 1.83
C HIS A 256 -13.78 -7.80 1.50
N ILE A 257 -14.76 -7.49 2.36
CA ILE A 257 -16.19 -7.75 2.11
C ILE A 257 -16.76 -6.83 1.01
N VAL A 258 -16.35 -5.56 1.00
CA VAL A 258 -16.68 -4.62 -0.08
C VAL A 258 -16.21 -5.19 -1.42
N PHE A 259 -15.05 -5.84 -1.46
CA PHE A 259 -14.54 -6.55 -2.64
C PHE A 259 -14.85 -8.05 -2.66
N LEU A 260 -15.95 -8.48 -2.05
CA LEU A 260 -16.53 -9.82 -2.21
C LEU A 260 -15.61 -10.98 -1.80
N GLU A 261 -14.63 -10.75 -0.93
CA GLU A 261 -13.88 -11.80 -0.27
C GLU A 261 -14.72 -12.51 0.80
N ALA A 262 -14.22 -13.67 1.26
CA ALA A 262 -14.84 -14.40 2.36
C ALA A 262 -14.92 -13.56 3.65
N PRO A 263 -15.90 -13.81 4.54
CA PRO A 263 -16.03 -13.10 5.82
C PRO A 263 -14.73 -13.02 6.64
N VAL A 264 -13.97 -14.12 6.63
CA VAL A 264 -12.62 -14.22 7.16
C VAL A 264 -11.64 -14.40 6.01
N ALA A 265 -10.91 -13.34 5.66
CA ALA A 265 -9.94 -13.29 4.56
C ALA A 265 -8.53 -12.99 5.10
N CYS A 266 -7.92 -14.00 5.70
CA CYS A 266 -6.62 -13.92 6.36
C CYS A 266 -5.64 -14.89 5.69
N PRO A 267 -4.98 -14.49 4.58
CA PRO A 267 -4.00 -15.34 3.92
C PRO A 267 -2.82 -15.63 4.86
N ASP A 268 -2.16 -16.77 4.67
CA ASP A 268 -0.90 -17.04 5.38
C ASP A 268 0.13 -15.94 5.09
N THR A 269 0.80 -15.45 6.14
CA THR A 269 1.73 -14.32 6.03
C THR A 269 2.88 -14.63 5.07
N GLN A 270 3.43 -15.85 5.13
CA GLN A 270 4.53 -16.25 4.27
C GLN A 270 4.10 -16.39 2.82
N GLN A 271 2.93 -16.98 2.61
CA GLN A 271 2.33 -17.08 1.29
C GLN A 271 2.08 -15.68 0.70
N CYS A 272 1.59 -14.74 1.51
CA CYS A 272 1.37 -13.35 1.08
C CYS A 272 2.68 -12.70 0.59
N TYR A 273 3.75 -12.76 1.39
CA TYR A 273 5.06 -12.22 1.01
C TYR A 273 5.63 -12.89 -0.25
N CYS A 274 5.51 -14.21 -0.34
CA CYS A 274 5.94 -14.98 -1.51
C CYS A 274 5.17 -14.59 -2.78
N GLU A 275 3.83 -14.58 -2.73
CA GLU A 275 3.01 -14.40 -3.93
C GLU A 275 2.92 -12.94 -4.39
N LEU A 276 2.90 -11.98 -3.46
CA LEU A 276 2.76 -10.56 -3.79
C LEU A 276 4.11 -9.87 -4.04
N TYR A 277 5.20 -10.34 -3.43
CA TYR A 277 6.47 -9.62 -3.43
C TYR A 277 7.67 -10.50 -3.82
N ASP A 278 7.44 -11.75 -4.22
CA ASP A 278 8.47 -12.74 -4.55
C ASP A 278 9.44 -13.03 -3.37
N LEU A 279 8.98 -12.85 -2.12
CA LEU A 279 9.75 -13.04 -0.88
C LEU A 279 9.43 -14.38 -0.20
N CYS A 280 9.69 -15.51 -0.87
CA CYS A 280 9.24 -16.83 -0.41
C CYS A 280 10.06 -17.46 0.72
N ASN A 281 11.25 -16.93 1.01
CA ASN A 281 12.21 -17.51 1.96
C ASN A 281 12.44 -16.67 3.22
N GLU A 282 11.69 -15.57 3.40
CA GLU A 282 11.82 -14.75 4.61
C GLU A 282 11.05 -15.41 5.76
N GLU A 283 11.47 -15.28 7.02
CA GLU A 283 10.62 -15.70 8.14
C GLU A 283 9.71 -14.51 8.51
N PRO A 284 8.43 -14.74 8.91
CA PRO A 284 7.56 -13.65 9.34
C PRO A 284 8.18 -12.89 10.51
N ASP A 285 8.34 -11.57 10.40
CA ASP A 285 8.80 -10.76 11.52
C ASP A 285 7.70 -10.74 12.60
N ASN A 286 8.03 -11.25 13.79
CA ASN A 286 7.09 -11.38 14.91
C ASN A 286 7.05 -10.09 15.76
N SER A 287 6.93 -8.93 15.12
CA SER A 287 6.84 -7.62 15.79
C SER A 287 5.40 -7.12 15.96
#